data_AF-A0A1I3AXL5-F1
#
_entry.id   AF-A0A1I3AXL5-F1
#
_cell.length_a   1.000
_cell.length_b   1.000
_cell.length_c   1.000
_cell.angle_alpha   90.00
_cell.angle_beta   90.00
_cell.angle_gamma   90.00
#
_symmetry.space_group_name_H-M   'P 1'
#
loop_
_entity.id
_entity.type
_entity.pdbx_description
1 polymer ?
#
loop_
_entity_poly.entity_id
_entity_poly.type
_entity_poly.pdbx_seq_one_letter_code
_entity_poly.pdbx_strand_id
1 'polypeptide(L)'
;MLLSHLGFPQDTKLLSEVEGIDICLSGHTHNRLETSVQIGKTTLIQSGSQGSFIGKLELSIEDGKIKHIDHQLIPVTEDIPEDPGIKEKVAAALSPYRDALETVVGTTEIDLHRGWNVTAPMDDFLLAALLYHTGSDVAFSNGWRYDAPILKGDITLRQLYNIIPMNPPISTAELTGKEMLDMLEENMENTYAGDPFHQMGGYLKRAAGLQVYFKFENPKGLRIQTLFVGDHEIDPEKTYFVSYVTHQGVPKKYSKKHQHLDMKAVPAMQKLLQEKGPYKPDEKGNFYLI
;
A
#
# COMPACT_ATOMS: atom_id res chain seq x y z
N MET A 1 1.01 -26.08 13.40
CA MET A 1 0.43 -24.97 12.61
C MET A 1 1.07 -23.66 13.03
N LEU A 2 1.42 -22.82 12.06
CA LEU A 2 1.96 -21.47 12.23
C LEU A 2 0.90 -20.46 11.77
N LEU A 3 0.59 -19.47 12.61
CA LEU A 3 -0.16 -18.28 12.22
C LEU A 3 0.86 -17.14 12.09
N SER A 4 1.06 -16.64 10.87
CA SER A 4 2.13 -15.70 10.55
C SER A 4 1.60 -14.37 10.02
N HIS A 5 2.40 -13.34 10.22
CA HIS A 5 2.23 -12.03 9.61
C HIS A 5 3.56 -11.49 9.05
N LEU A 6 4.51 -12.38 8.73
CA LEU A 6 5.77 -12.00 8.08
C LEU A 6 5.55 -11.61 6.61
N GLY A 7 4.56 -12.23 5.97
CA GLY A 7 4.21 -11.99 4.58
C GLY A 7 4.73 -13.09 3.68
N PHE A 8 4.02 -13.30 2.57
CA PHE A 8 4.21 -14.47 1.71
C PHE A 8 5.68 -14.78 1.35
N PRO A 9 6.53 -13.82 0.94
CA PRO A 9 7.94 -14.09 0.62
C PRO A 9 8.78 -14.56 1.82
N GLN A 10 8.63 -13.89 2.97
CA GLN A 10 9.36 -14.27 4.19
C GLN A 10 8.87 -15.61 4.73
N ASP A 11 7.56 -15.84 4.72
CA ASP A 11 6.97 -17.11 5.13
C ASP A 11 7.43 -18.26 4.23
N THR A 12 7.47 -18.07 2.91
CA THR A 12 8.02 -19.10 1.99
C THR A 12 9.48 -19.43 2.29
N LYS A 13 10.31 -18.41 2.55
CA LYS A 13 11.72 -18.62 2.91
C LYS A 13 11.88 -19.31 4.27
N LEU A 14 11.18 -18.85 5.30
CA LEU A 14 11.16 -19.47 6.63
C LEU A 14 10.80 -20.95 6.55
N LEU A 15 9.71 -21.28 5.84
CA LEU A 15 9.22 -22.65 5.72
C LEU A 15 10.16 -23.57 4.91
N SER A 16 11.05 -23.00 4.09
CA SER A 16 12.09 -23.78 3.41
C SER A 16 13.26 -24.18 4.33
N GLU A 17 13.42 -23.50 5.47
CA GLU A 17 14.54 -23.67 6.40
C GLU A 17 14.11 -24.29 7.75
N VAL A 18 12.83 -24.21 8.09
CA VAL A 18 12.28 -24.70 9.36
C VAL A 18 11.40 -25.93 9.14
N GLU A 19 11.82 -27.05 9.72
CA GLU A 19 11.04 -28.29 9.72
C GLU A 19 9.99 -28.30 10.85
N GLY A 20 9.01 -29.21 10.73
CA GLY A 20 8.01 -29.48 11.78
C GLY A 20 6.75 -28.61 11.73
N ILE A 21 6.58 -27.79 10.69
CA ILE A 21 5.36 -27.00 10.45
C ILE A 21 4.53 -27.70 9.39
N ASP A 22 3.33 -28.20 9.74
CA ASP A 22 2.45 -28.83 8.74
C ASP A 22 1.64 -27.79 7.93
N ILE A 23 1.20 -26.70 8.58
CA ILE A 23 0.34 -25.68 7.99
C ILE A 23 0.82 -24.28 8.40
N CYS A 24 0.86 -23.35 7.46
CA CYS A 24 1.12 -21.93 7.68
C CYS A 24 -0.04 -21.07 7.16
N LEU A 25 -0.63 -20.28 8.06
CA LEU A 25 -1.63 -19.28 7.75
C LEU A 25 -0.90 -17.93 7.62
N SER A 26 -0.57 -17.54 6.39
CA SER A 26 0.19 -16.33 6.06
C SER A 26 -0.72 -15.08 6.03
N GLY A 27 -0.15 -13.93 6.38
CA GLY A 27 -0.81 -12.61 6.42
C GLY A 27 0.01 -11.53 5.69
N HIS A 28 -0.19 -10.26 6.06
CA HIS A 28 0.60 -9.09 5.63
C HIS A 28 0.55 -8.68 4.15
N THR A 29 0.86 -9.57 3.22
CA THR A 29 1.05 -9.25 1.79
C THR A 29 -0.23 -9.28 0.95
N HIS A 30 -1.36 -9.65 1.57
CA HIS A 30 -2.71 -9.67 0.97
C HIS A 30 -2.86 -10.58 -0.26
N ASN A 31 -2.08 -11.66 -0.36
CA ASN A 31 -2.20 -12.62 -1.46
C ASN A 31 -3.55 -13.35 -1.40
N ARG A 32 -4.21 -13.48 -2.55
CA ARG A 32 -5.45 -14.27 -2.72
C ARG A 32 -5.06 -15.61 -3.33
N LEU A 33 -4.82 -16.60 -2.49
CA LEU A 33 -4.42 -17.93 -2.95
C LEU A 33 -5.68 -18.76 -3.16
N GLU A 34 -6.10 -18.98 -4.42
CA GLU A 34 -7.23 -19.86 -4.74
C GLU A 34 -6.93 -21.31 -4.36
N THR A 35 -5.68 -21.72 -4.54
CA THR A 35 -5.13 -23.02 -4.13
C THR A 35 -4.01 -22.81 -3.12
N SER A 36 -3.85 -23.75 -2.19
CA SER A 36 -2.76 -23.70 -1.23
C SER A 36 -1.41 -23.90 -1.92
N VAL A 37 -0.36 -23.36 -1.32
CA VAL A 37 1.01 -23.47 -1.83
C VAL A 37 1.79 -24.43 -0.95
N GLN A 38 2.43 -25.43 -1.55
CA GLN A 38 3.20 -26.42 -0.82
C GLN A 38 4.68 -26.02 -0.76
N ILE A 39 5.21 -25.82 0.44
CA ILE A 39 6.62 -25.50 0.70
C ILE A 39 7.23 -26.64 1.51
N GLY A 40 8.01 -27.50 0.85
CA GLY A 40 8.46 -28.75 1.46
C GLY A 40 7.27 -29.59 1.93
N LYS A 41 7.19 -29.85 3.24
CA LYS A 41 6.06 -30.56 3.87
C LYS A 41 4.97 -29.64 4.41
N THR A 42 5.17 -28.32 4.35
CA THR A 42 4.20 -27.35 4.86
C THR A 42 3.21 -26.90 3.78
N THR A 43 1.92 -26.89 4.10
CA THR A 43 0.89 -26.23 3.31
C THR A 43 0.73 -24.78 3.77
N LEU A 44 0.97 -23.82 2.87
CA LEU A 44 0.80 -22.39 3.10
C LEU A 44 -0.48 -21.89 2.44
N ILE A 45 -1.27 -21.10 3.17
CA ILE A 45 -2.44 -20.38 2.63
C ILE A 45 -2.44 -18.91 3.01
N GLN A 46 -3.17 -18.10 2.25
CA GLN A 46 -3.42 -16.68 2.52
C GLN A 46 -4.74 -16.25 1.88
N SER A 47 -5.56 -15.53 2.66
CA SER A 47 -6.97 -15.30 2.33
C SER A 47 -7.27 -13.88 1.84
N GLY A 48 -6.32 -13.23 1.19
CA GLY A 48 -6.47 -11.84 0.74
C GLY A 48 -6.53 -10.83 1.89
N SER A 49 -7.46 -9.88 1.81
CA SER A 49 -7.58 -8.74 2.71
C SER A 49 -8.99 -8.14 2.71
N GLN A 50 -9.22 -7.13 3.56
CA GLN A 50 -10.49 -6.38 3.71
C GLN A 50 -11.74 -7.23 4.01
N GLY A 51 -11.56 -8.48 4.46
CA GLY A 51 -12.67 -9.41 4.64
C GLY A 51 -13.34 -9.83 3.33
N SER A 52 -12.70 -9.62 2.18
CA SER A 52 -13.25 -9.99 0.87
C SER A 52 -13.27 -11.50 0.62
N PHE A 53 -12.51 -12.28 1.40
CA PHE A 53 -12.48 -13.73 1.32
C PHE A 53 -12.34 -14.38 2.70
N ILE A 54 -12.85 -15.59 2.83
CA ILE A 54 -12.66 -16.49 3.98
C ILE A 54 -11.88 -17.71 3.48
N GLY A 55 -10.74 -18.01 4.12
CA GLY A 55 -10.01 -19.26 3.87
C GLY A 55 -10.61 -20.38 4.70
N LYS A 56 -11.09 -21.44 4.04
CA LYS A 56 -11.59 -22.67 4.67
C LYS A 56 -10.51 -23.75 4.54
N LEU A 57 -10.16 -24.36 5.67
CA LEU A 57 -9.29 -25.53 5.71
C LEU A 57 -10.05 -26.69 6.36
N GLU A 58 -10.12 -27.81 5.66
CA GLU A 58 -10.65 -29.07 6.19
C GLU A 58 -9.49 -30.07 6.34
N LEU A 59 -9.34 -30.62 7.54
CA LEU A 59 -8.21 -31.47 7.91
C LEU A 59 -8.70 -32.86 8.28
N SER A 60 -8.08 -33.91 7.73
CA SER A 60 -8.20 -35.27 8.27
C SER A 60 -6.96 -35.62 9.09
N ILE A 61 -7.17 -36.08 10.32
CA ILE A 61 -6.09 -36.39 11.27
C ILE A 61 -6.24 -37.85 11.70
N GLU A 62 -5.18 -38.63 11.51
CA GLU A 62 -5.07 -40.03 11.93
C GLU A 62 -3.73 -40.26 12.61
N ASP A 63 -3.73 -40.98 13.73
CA ASP A 63 -2.53 -41.27 14.53
C ASP A 63 -1.70 -40.02 14.89
N GLY A 64 -2.39 -38.90 15.15
CA GLY A 64 -1.77 -37.62 15.48
C GLY A 64 -1.07 -36.93 14.30
N LYS A 65 -1.30 -37.39 13.06
CA LYS A 65 -0.73 -36.82 11.83
C LYS A 65 -1.83 -36.34 10.88
N ILE A 66 -1.59 -35.23 10.21
CA ILE A 66 -2.46 -34.75 9.14
C ILE A 66 -2.29 -35.67 7.93
N LYS A 67 -3.39 -36.24 7.43
CA LYS A 67 -3.42 -37.12 6.25
C LYS A 67 -3.86 -36.37 5.00
N HIS A 68 -4.85 -35.49 5.15
CA HIS A 68 -5.37 -34.68 4.06
C HIS A 68 -5.67 -33.26 4.53
N ILE A 69 -5.47 -32.32 3.61
CA ILE A 69 -5.78 -30.90 3.76
C ILE A 69 -6.55 -30.51 2.50
N ASP A 70 -7.80 -30.11 2.66
CA ASP A 70 -8.57 -29.44 1.62
C ASP A 70 -8.60 -27.95 1.91
N HIS A 71 -8.31 -27.14 0.89
CA HIS A 71 -8.28 -25.69 1.00
C HIS A 71 -9.24 -25.07 0.00
N GLN A 72 -10.08 -24.15 0.48
CA GLN A 72 -10.97 -23.37 -0.36
C GLN A 72 -10.90 -21.89 0.04
N LEU A 73 -10.77 -21.01 -0.96
CA LEU A 73 -10.90 -19.57 -0.77
C LEU A 73 -12.32 -19.14 -1.13
N ILE A 74 -13.12 -18.79 -0.14
CA ILE A 74 -14.53 -18.46 -0.29
C ILE A 74 -14.66 -16.93 -0.44
N PRO A 75 -15.11 -16.40 -1.59
CA PRO A 75 -15.37 -14.97 -1.74
C PRO A 75 -16.56 -14.54 -0.89
N VAL A 76 -16.45 -13.38 -0.24
CA VAL A 76 -17.55 -12.76 0.49
C VAL A 76 -18.29 -11.83 -0.47
N THR A 77 -19.45 -12.27 -0.95
CA THR A 77 -20.26 -11.56 -1.95
C THR A 77 -21.56 -11.02 -1.35
N GLU A 78 -22.25 -10.16 -2.08
CA GLU A 78 -23.56 -9.60 -1.71
C GLU A 78 -24.68 -10.64 -1.57
N ASP A 79 -24.51 -11.81 -2.17
CA ASP A 79 -25.47 -12.93 -2.09
C ASP A 79 -25.45 -13.62 -0.71
N ILE A 80 -24.42 -13.38 0.10
CA ILE A 80 -24.32 -13.94 1.45
C ILE A 80 -25.14 -13.06 2.40
N PRO A 81 -26.18 -13.61 3.08
CA PRO A 81 -26.99 -12.82 3.99
C PRO A 81 -26.16 -12.33 5.18
N GLU A 82 -26.26 -11.03 5.48
CA GLU A 82 -25.65 -10.44 6.66
C GLU A 82 -26.26 -11.02 7.94
N ASP A 83 -25.42 -11.27 8.96
CA ASP A 83 -25.92 -11.59 10.29
C ASP A 83 -26.65 -10.38 10.88
N PRO A 84 -27.95 -10.50 11.25
CA PRO A 84 -28.73 -9.35 11.73
C PRO A 84 -28.15 -8.69 12.98
N GLY A 85 -27.58 -9.47 13.89
CA GLY A 85 -27.00 -8.96 15.13
C GLY A 85 -25.69 -8.20 14.90
N ILE A 86 -24.84 -8.66 13.99
CA ILE A 86 -23.64 -7.93 13.58
C ILE A 86 -24.02 -6.67 12.80
N LYS A 87 -24.99 -6.76 11.88
CA LYS A 87 -25.49 -5.61 11.11
C LYS A 87 -25.98 -4.48 12.02
N GLU A 88 -26.77 -4.81 13.04
CA GLU A 88 -27.25 -3.84 14.02
C GLU A 88 -26.09 -3.18 14.78
N LYS A 89 -25.09 -3.96 15.23
CA LYS A 89 -23.90 -3.42 15.91
C LYS A 89 -23.09 -2.49 15.03
N VAL A 90 -22.88 -2.84 13.76
CA VAL A 90 -22.18 -2.00 12.79
C VAL A 90 -22.97 -0.71 12.53
N ALA A 91 -24.29 -0.81 12.35
CA ALA A 91 -25.14 0.35 12.14
C ALA A 91 -25.12 1.31 13.34
N ALA A 92 -25.19 0.78 14.56
CA ALA A 92 -25.10 1.56 15.79
C ALA A 92 -23.73 2.25 15.93
N ALA A 93 -22.64 1.54 15.66
CA ALA A 93 -21.28 2.09 15.72
C ALA A 93 -21.04 3.21 14.69
N LEU A 94 -21.64 3.11 13.51
CA LEU A 94 -21.51 4.10 12.43
C LEU A 94 -22.51 5.25 12.54
N SER A 95 -23.59 5.10 13.30
CA SER A 95 -24.68 6.09 13.42
C SER A 95 -24.19 7.52 13.67
N PRO A 96 -23.26 7.79 14.62
CA PRO A 96 -22.80 9.16 14.90
C PRO A 96 -22.04 9.83 13.74
N TYR A 97 -21.58 9.05 12.76
CA TYR A 97 -20.70 9.50 11.68
C TYR A 97 -21.32 9.32 10.29
N ARG A 98 -22.50 8.70 10.20
CA ARG A 98 -23.08 8.21 8.94
C ARG A 98 -23.19 9.30 7.90
N ASP A 99 -23.91 10.37 8.22
CA ASP A 99 -24.19 11.47 7.30
C ASP A 99 -22.88 12.12 6.79
N ALA A 100 -21.92 12.32 7.70
CA ALA A 100 -20.62 12.87 7.34
C ALA A 100 -19.84 11.92 6.41
N LEU A 101 -19.78 10.63 6.73
CA LEU A 101 -19.07 9.62 5.95
C LEU A 101 -19.69 9.38 4.57
N GLU A 102 -21.01 9.52 4.45
CA GLU A 102 -21.76 9.36 3.19
C GLU A 102 -21.80 10.64 2.33
N THR A 103 -21.31 11.76 2.85
CA THR A 103 -21.23 13.02 2.10
C THR A 103 -20.27 12.88 0.91
N VAL A 104 -20.76 13.22 -0.28
CA VAL A 104 -19.94 13.36 -1.50
C VAL A 104 -19.07 14.62 -1.37
N VAL A 105 -17.76 14.46 -1.52
CA VAL A 105 -16.75 15.51 -1.35
C VAL A 105 -16.06 15.91 -2.67
N GLY A 106 -16.40 15.24 -3.77
CA GLY A 106 -15.92 15.54 -5.11
C GLY A 106 -16.09 14.34 -6.03
N THR A 107 -15.42 14.38 -7.18
CA THR A 107 -15.49 13.33 -8.20
C THR A 107 -14.12 13.00 -8.80
N THR A 108 -13.96 11.82 -9.37
CA THR A 108 -12.77 11.36 -10.14
C THR A 108 -13.17 10.83 -11.51
N GLU A 109 -12.34 11.06 -12.53
CA GLU A 109 -12.58 10.54 -13.89
C GLU A 109 -12.01 9.14 -14.12
N ILE A 110 -11.22 8.63 -13.17
CA ILE A 110 -10.60 7.30 -13.23
C ILE A 110 -10.93 6.47 -11.98
N ASP A 111 -10.76 5.16 -12.09
CA ASP A 111 -10.80 4.27 -10.94
C ASP A 111 -9.53 4.46 -10.08
N LEU A 112 -9.70 4.60 -8.76
CA LEU A 112 -8.61 4.73 -7.80
C LEU A 112 -8.42 3.41 -7.05
N HIS A 113 -7.24 2.81 -7.14
CA HIS A 113 -6.91 1.56 -6.46
C HIS A 113 -5.42 1.46 -6.12
N ARG A 114 -5.05 0.49 -5.26
CA ARG A 114 -3.66 0.12 -4.90
C ARG A 114 -3.25 -1.26 -5.39
N GLY A 115 -3.90 -1.72 -6.46
CA GLY A 115 -3.73 -3.09 -6.98
C GLY A 115 -2.38 -3.36 -7.66
N TRP A 116 -1.62 -2.31 -8.01
CA TRP A 116 -0.35 -2.44 -8.72
C TRP A 116 0.85 -2.19 -7.81
N ASN A 117 1.93 -2.91 -8.09
CA ASN A 117 3.16 -2.84 -7.31
C ASN A 117 3.92 -1.53 -7.55
N VAL A 118 4.04 -1.09 -8.81
CA VAL A 118 4.89 0.05 -9.21
C VAL A 118 4.15 1.39 -9.07
N THR A 119 2.93 1.48 -9.57
CA THR A 119 2.09 2.69 -9.52
C THR A 119 0.80 2.43 -8.75
N ALA A 120 0.10 3.48 -8.32
CA ALA A 120 -1.22 3.34 -7.70
C ALA A 120 -2.02 4.65 -7.83
N PRO A 121 -3.07 4.71 -8.66
CA PRO A 121 -3.82 5.96 -8.90
C PRO A 121 -4.43 6.57 -7.64
N MET A 122 -4.73 5.72 -6.63
CA MET A 122 -5.18 6.16 -5.31
C MET A 122 -4.12 6.96 -4.55
N ASP A 123 -2.86 6.51 -4.59
CA ASP A 123 -1.76 7.22 -3.95
C ASP A 123 -1.35 8.43 -4.80
N ASP A 124 -1.43 8.35 -6.12
CA ASP A 124 -1.19 9.51 -7.01
C ASP A 124 -2.15 10.66 -6.68
N PHE A 125 -3.44 10.37 -6.41
CA PHE A 125 -4.41 11.36 -5.95
C PHE A 125 -4.04 12.00 -4.61
N LEU A 126 -3.67 11.17 -3.63
CA LEU A 126 -3.22 11.63 -2.31
C LEU A 126 -1.99 12.55 -2.45
N LEU A 127 -1.01 12.14 -3.26
CA LEU A 127 0.22 12.90 -3.45
C LEU A 127 0.00 14.18 -4.24
N ALA A 128 -0.91 14.19 -5.22
CA ALA A 128 -1.33 15.41 -5.90
C ALA A 128 -1.94 16.42 -4.91
N ALA A 129 -2.73 15.96 -3.94
CA ALA A 129 -3.29 16.83 -2.89
C ALA A 129 -2.21 17.41 -1.97
N LEU A 130 -1.18 16.62 -1.66
CA LEU A 130 0.00 17.07 -0.91
C LEU A 130 0.79 18.14 -1.68
N LEU A 131 1.12 17.89 -2.95
CA LEU A 131 1.81 18.84 -3.82
C LEU A 131 1.00 20.13 -3.95
N TYR A 132 -0.30 20.03 -4.21
CA TYR A 132 -1.19 21.19 -4.35
C TYR A 132 -1.24 22.04 -3.08
N HIS A 133 -1.31 21.41 -1.91
CA HIS A 133 -1.37 22.14 -0.65
C HIS A 133 -0.04 22.81 -0.28
N THR A 134 1.09 22.14 -0.54
CA THR A 134 2.40 22.53 -0.03
C THR A 134 3.25 23.31 -1.02
N GLY A 135 3.00 23.16 -2.33
CA GLY A 135 3.89 23.66 -3.38
C GLY A 135 5.29 23.00 -3.35
N SER A 136 5.40 21.79 -2.79
CA SER A 136 6.66 21.03 -2.78
C SER A 136 7.04 20.55 -4.18
N ASP A 137 8.34 20.31 -4.37
CA ASP A 137 8.89 19.77 -5.62
C ASP A 137 8.45 18.31 -5.82
N VAL A 138 8.43 17.55 -4.73
CA VAL A 138 8.14 16.11 -4.72
C VAL A 138 7.26 15.75 -3.53
N ALA A 139 6.35 14.80 -3.71
CA ALA A 139 5.56 14.23 -2.61
C ALA A 139 5.80 12.72 -2.49
N PHE A 140 5.86 12.19 -1.26
CA PHE A 140 6.00 10.75 -1.00
C PHE A 140 4.95 10.16 -0.06
N SER A 141 4.55 8.93 -0.34
CA SER A 141 3.88 8.05 0.62
C SER A 141 4.45 6.64 0.51
N ASN A 142 4.07 5.76 1.44
CA ASN A 142 4.48 4.37 1.37
C ASN A 142 3.65 3.60 0.33
N GLY A 143 4.22 2.55 -0.26
CA GLY A 143 3.48 1.61 -1.11
C GLY A 143 2.59 0.69 -0.29
N TRP A 144 1.45 1.18 0.20
CA TRP A 144 0.51 0.39 1.00
C TRP A 144 -0.30 -0.61 0.14
N ARG A 145 -0.83 -1.64 0.79
CA ARG A 145 -1.65 -2.71 0.15
C ARG A 145 -3.11 -2.75 0.61
N TYR A 146 -3.49 -1.90 1.55
CA TYR A 146 -4.85 -1.89 2.09
C TYR A 146 -5.79 -1.04 1.22
N ASP A 147 -7.07 -1.10 1.60
CA ASP A 147 -8.21 -0.40 0.99
C ASP A 147 -8.88 -1.06 -0.23
N ALA A 148 -10.16 -0.73 -0.42
CA ALA A 148 -11.00 -1.11 -1.54
C ALA A 148 -10.90 -0.07 -2.69
N PRO A 149 -11.04 -0.49 -3.95
CA PRO A 149 -11.09 0.45 -5.08
C PRO A 149 -12.25 1.45 -4.98
N ILE A 150 -12.02 2.66 -5.47
CA ILE A 150 -13.04 3.69 -5.69
C ILE A 150 -13.26 3.78 -7.19
N LEU A 151 -14.48 3.49 -7.64
CA LEU A 151 -14.82 3.60 -9.06
C LEU A 151 -14.89 5.07 -9.49
N LYS A 152 -14.69 5.31 -10.78
CA LYS A 152 -14.92 6.63 -11.39
C LYS A 152 -16.30 7.19 -11.02
N GLY A 153 -16.38 8.50 -10.82
CA GLY A 153 -17.58 9.19 -10.34
C GLY A 153 -17.39 9.79 -8.95
N ASP A 154 -18.43 9.71 -8.12
CA ASP A 154 -18.47 10.36 -6.80
C ASP A 154 -17.47 9.77 -5.81
N ILE A 155 -16.80 10.65 -5.07
CA ILE A 155 -15.95 10.32 -3.94
C ILE A 155 -16.65 10.79 -2.67
N THR A 156 -16.85 9.89 -1.73
CA THR A 156 -17.40 10.17 -0.39
C THR A 156 -16.29 10.46 0.63
N LEU A 157 -16.63 11.11 1.74
CA LEU A 157 -15.69 11.32 2.84
C LEU A 157 -15.17 9.98 3.41
N ARG A 158 -16.02 8.95 3.48
CA ARG A 158 -15.60 7.59 3.85
C ARG A 158 -14.47 7.09 2.98
N GLN A 159 -14.58 7.28 1.67
CA GLN A 159 -13.58 6.84 0.71
C GLN A 159 -12.25 7.59 0.92
N LEU A 160 -12.24 8.85 1.32
CA LEU A 160 -11.00 9.54 1.69
C LEU A 160 -10.34 8.96 2.94
N TYR A 161 -11.13 8.61 3.96
CA TYR A 161 -10.60 7.91 5.14
C TYR A 161 -10.11 6.51 4.81
N ASN A 162 -10.75 5.82 3.88
CA ASN A 162 -10.30 4.54 3.37
C ASN A 162 -8.89 4.64 2.74
N ILE A 163 -8.64 5.69 1.93
CA ILE A 163 -7.32 5.95 1.33
C ILE A 163 -6.26 6.11 2.43
N ILE A 164 -6.55 6.88 3.48
CA ILE A 164 -5.60 7.16 4.57
C ILE A 164 -6.27 7.24 5.96
N PRO A 165 -6.54 6.09 6.61
CA PRO A 165 -7.44 6.00 7.77
C PRO A 165 -7.02 6.82 8.98
N MET A 166 -5.71 6.90 9.23
CA MET A 166 -5.17 7.64 10.37
C MET A 166 -5.22 9.16 10.17
N ASN A 167 -5.56 9.62 8.96
CA ASN A 167 -5.59 11.03 8.58
C ASN A 167 -4.42 11.84 9.17
N PRO A 168 -3.16 11.42 8.88
CA PRO A 168 -1.99 12.03 9.49
C PRO A 168 -1.82 13.47 9.02
N PRO A 169 -1.07 14.30 9.78
CA PRO A 169 -0.63 15.59 9.27
C PRO A 169 0.22 15.40 8.01
N ILE A 170 0.07 16.32 7.06
CA ILE A 170 1.05 16.47 6.00
C ILE A 170 2.34 16.93 6.65
N SER A 171 3.44 16.31 6.24
CA SER A 171 4.77 16.66 6.72
C SER A 171 5.61 17.18 5.57
N THR A 172 6.58 18.01 5.87
CA THR A 172 7.56 18.51 4.90
C THR A 172 8.98 18.21 5.37
N ALA A 173 9.89 18.13 4.41
CA ALA A 173 11.32 17.96 4.63
C ALA A 173 12.10 18.60 3.49
N GLU A 174 13.38 18.82 3.71
CA GLU A 174 14.35 19.16 2.67
C GLU A 174 15.27 17.96 2.46
N LEU A 175 15.31 17.42 1.24
CA LEU A 175 16.18 16.31 0.88
C LEU A 175 17.18 16.74 -0.18
N THR A 176 18.45 16.40 0.00
CA THR A 176 19.41 16.43 -1.11
C THR A 176 19.02 15.41 -2.18
N GLY A 177 19.45 15.63 -3.42
CA GLY A 177 19.20 14.67 -4.48
C GLY A 177 19.78 13.29 -4.17
N LYS A 178 20.94 13.27 -3.50
CA LYS A 178 21.57 12.04 -3.01
C LYS A 178 20.70 11.32 -1.98
N GLU A 179 20.17 12.02 -0.98
CA GLU A 179 19.27 11.39 0.02
C GLU A 179 18.01 10.82 -0.63
N MET A 180 17.48 11.50 -1.66
CA MET A 180 16.31 11.02 -2.40
C MET A 180 16.64 9.72 -3.17
N LEU A 181 17.78 9.67 -3.85
CA LEU A 181 18.27 8.47 -4.54
C LEU A 181 18.49 7.31 -3.56
N ASP A 182 19.21 7.54 -2.46
CA ASP A 182 19.49 6.53 -1.44
C ASP A 182 18.17 5.98 -0.84
N MET A 183 17.21 6.86 -0.55
CA MET A 183 15.91 6.47 -0.01
C MET A 183 15.09 5.61 -0.97
N LEU A 184 15.10 5.95 -2.27
CA LEU A 184 14.39 5.19 -3.29
C LEU A 184 15.06 3.83 -3.55
N GLU A 185 16.39 3.78 -3.65
CA GLU A 185 17.16 2.53 -3.76
C GLU A 185 16.92 1.61 -2.57
N GLU A 186 16.92 2.15 -1.35
CA GLU A 186 16.62 1.36 -0.15
C GLU A 186 15.19 0.81 -0.18
N ASN A 187 14.21 1.60 -0.59
CA ASN A 187 12.84 1.10 -0.71
C ASN A 187 12.72 0.03 -1.81
N MET A 188 13.42 0.18 -2.94
CA MET A 188 13.47 -0.84 -3.98
C MET A 188 14.14 -2.12 -3.47
N GLU A 189 15.17 -2.04 -2.62
CA GLU A 189 15.73 -3.21 -1.94
C GLU A 189 14.70 -3.87 -1.02
N ASN A 190 14.00 -3.10 -0.18
CA ASN A 190 12.95 -3.61 0.70
C ASN A 190 11.75 -4.21 -0.05
N THR A 191 11.63 -3.96 -1.36
CA THR A 191 10.53 -4.46 -2.21
C THR A 191 10.98 -5.62 -3.09
N TYR A 192 12.21 -5.58 -3.62
CA TYR A 192 12.70 -6.47 -4.68
C TYR A 192 14.01 -7.20 -4.31
N ALA A 193 14.38 -7.24 -3.03
CA ALA A 193 15.52 -8.03 -2.58
C ALA A 193 15.37 -9.49 -3.06
N GLY A 194 16.47 -10.04 -3.59
CA GLY A 194 16.54 -11.44 -3.99
C GLY A 194 16.46 -12.41 -2.81
N ASP A 195 16.89 -11.97 -1.62
CA ASP A 195 16.64 -12.68 -0.37
C ASP A 195 15.28 -12.21 0.22
N PRO A 196 14.27 -13.10 0.33
CA PRO A 196 12.97 -12.73 0.86
C PRO A 196 13.00 -12.18 2.29
N PHE A 197 14.00 -12.54 3.11
CA PHE A 197 14.12 -12.00 4.48
C PHE A 197 14.46 -10.51 4.52
N HIS A 198 14.97 -9.94 3.43
CA HIS A 198 15.20 -8.50 3.32
C HIS A 198 13.99 -7.73 2.76
N GLN A 199 12.94 -8.42 2.30
CA GLN A 199 11.72 -7.76 1.85
C GLN A 199 10.86 -7.32 3.05
N MET A 200 10.20 -6.16 3.01
CA MET A 200 9.34 -5.69 4.11
C MET A 200 7.83 -5.88 3.86
N GLY A 201 7.45 -6.49 2.73
CA GLY A 201 6.06 -6.80 2.38
C GLY A 201 5.23 -5.61 1.88
N GLY A 202 5.80 -4.40 1.77
CA GLY A 202 5.19 -3.26 1.08
C GLY A 202 5.25 -3.38 -0.45
N TYR A 203 4.74 -2.37 -1.14
CA TYR A 203 5.00 -2.09 -2.56
C TYR A 203 6.01 -0.96 -2.71
N LEU A 204 6.36 -0.64 -3.96
CA LEU A 204 7.25 0.46 -4.28
C LEU A 204 6.71 1.76 -3.67
N LYS A 205 7.61 2.57 -3.08
CA LYS A 205 7.31 3.88 -2.53
C LYS A 205 6.59 4.71 -3.58
N ARG A 206 5.53 5.40 -3.16
CA ARG A 206 4.74 6.25 -4.04
C ARG A 206 5.36 7.62 -4.06
N ALA A 207 5.42 8.20 -5.25
CA ALA A 207 6.02 9.49 -5.48
C ALA A 207 5.20 10.28 -6.49
N ALA A 208 5.19 11.60 -6.36
CA ALA A 208 4.69 12.52 -7.38
C ALA A 208 5.67 13.69 -7.53
N GLY A 209 5.75 14.28 -8.74
CA GLY A 209 6.71 15.35 -9.06
C GLY A 209 8.09 14.85 -9.52
N LEU A 210 8.24 13.53 -9.71
CA LEU A 210 9.48 12.93 -10.21
C LEU A 210 9.20 11.82 -11.23
N GLN A 211 10.22 11.47 -12.00
CA GLN A 211 10.21 10.34 -12.93
C GLN A 211 11.43 9.46 -12.65
N VAL A 212 11.21 8.19 -12.27
CA VAL A 212 12.28 7.22 -12.00
C VAL A 212 12.29 6.14 -13.07
N TYR A 213 13.42 5.99 -13.76
CA TYR A 213 13.68 4.88 -14.68
C TYR A 213 14.51 3.84 -13.95
N PHE A 214 14.02 2.62 -13.82
CA PHE A 214 14.67 1.61 -12.97
C PHE A 214 14.54 0.19 -13.53
N LYS A 215 15.42 -0.68 -13.03
CA LYS A 215 15.47 -2.12 -13.29
C LYS A 215 15.42 -2.86 -11.96
N PHE A 216 14.35 -3.60 -11.69
CA PHE A 216 14.18 -4.23 -10.37
C PHE A 216 15.14 -5.41 -10.14
N GLU A 217 15.59 -6.04 -11.22
CA GLU A 217 16.50 -7.19 -11.24
C GLU A 217 17.96 -6.82 -10.95
N ASN A 218 18.31 -5.54 -11.05
CA ASN A 218 19.65 -5.08 -10.78
C ASN A 218 20.02 -5.27 -9.30
N PRO A 219 21.33 -5.41 -8.98
CA PRO A 219 21.79 -5.49 -7.61
C PRO A 219 21.38 -4.28 -6.76
N LYS A 220 21.34 -4.48 -5.44
CA LYS A 220 21.11 -3.42 -4.46
C LYS A 220 21.95 -2.18 -4.75
N GLY A 221 21.30 -1.01 -4.82
CA GLY A 221 21.96 0.27 -5.05
C GLY A 221 22.26 0.59 -6.52
N LEU A 222 21.86 -0.28 -7.46
CA LEU A 222 22.07 -0.12 -8.90
C LEU A 222 20.76 -0.25 -9.70
N ARG A 223 19.60 -0.14 -9.04
CA ARG A 223 18.29 -0.33 -9.69
C ARG A 223 17.84 0.93 -10.43
N ILE A 224 18.04 2.10 -9.86
CA ILE A 224 17.72 3.39 -10.49
C ILE A 224 18.77 3.66 -11.57
N GLN A 225 18.31 3.81 -12.82
CA GLN A 225 19.15 4.15 -13.96
C GLN A 225 19.18 5.66 -14.20
N THR A 226 18.04 6.32 -14.04
CA THR A 226 17.92 7.77 -14.16
C THR A 226 16.74 8.26 -13.32
N LEU A 227 16.88 9.45 -12.74
CA LEU A 227 15.82 10.10 -11.98
C LEU A 227 15.70 11.57 -12.38
N PHE A 228 14.47 12.03 -12.62
CA PHE A 228 14.16 13.43 -12.90
C PHE A 228 13.25 13.99 -11.81
N VAL A 229 13.44 15.27 -11.47
CA VAL A 229 12.48 16.07 -10.69
C VAL A 229 11.98 17.18 -11.60
N GLY A 230 10.68 17.18 -11.89
CA GLY A 230 10.12 17.95 -13.01
C GLY A 230 10.74 17.51 -14.34
N ASP A 231 11.34 18.44 -15.08
CA ASP A 231 11.99 18.18 -16.38
C ASP A 231 13.53 18.13 -16.29
N HIS A 232 14.10 18.13 -15.07
CA HIS A 232 15.54 18.14 -14.85
C HIS A 232 16.00 16.84 -14.22
N GLU A 233 17.09 16.28 -14.73
CA GLU A 233 17.77 15.17 -14.07
C GLU A 233 18.21 15.60 -12.67
N ILE A 234 18.13 14.67 -11.71
CA ILE A 234 18.43 14.96 -10.32
C ILE A 234 19.89 15.39 -10.15
N ASP A 235 20.11 16.49 -9.44
CA ASP A 235 21.42 16.90 -8.98
C ASP A 235 21.61 16.36 -7.56
N PRO A 236 22.58 15.45 -7.31
CA PRO A 236 22.80 14.86 -6.00
C PRO A 236 23.04 15.88 -4.87
N GLU A 237 23.61 17.05 -5.18
CA GLU A 237 23.96 18.09 -4.20
C GLU A 237 22.85 19.13 -4.03
N LYS A 238 21.93 19.24 -5.00
CA LYS A 238 20.78 20.15 -4.89
C LYS A 238 19.83 19.66 -3.81
N THR A 239 19.28 20.60 -3.06
CA THR A 239 18.22 20.35 -2.08
C THR A 239 16.84 20.57 -2.72
N TYR A 240 15.92 19.66 -2.46
CA TYR A 240 14.55 19.64 -2.93
C TYR A 240 13.60 19.74 -1.75
N PHE A 241 12.54 20.52 -1.90
CA PHE A 241 11.49 20.64 -0.91
C PHE A 241 10.47 19.51 -1.12
N VAL A 242 10.23 18.73 -0.09
CA VAL A 242 9.47 17.48 -0.18
C VAL A 242 8.31 17.49 0.80
N SER A 243 7.13 17.05 0.37
CA SER A 243 6.01 16.75 1.25
C SER A 243 5.79 15.24 1.36
N TYR A 244 5.21 14.79 2.47
CA TYR A 244 4.94 13.37 2.67
C TYR A 244 3.92 13.13 3.78
N VAL A 245 3.41 11.90 3.83
CA VAL A 245 2.58 11.40 4.95
C VAL A 245 3.28 10.26 5.67
N THR A 246 3.27 10.31 7.01
CA THR A 246 3.88 9.32 7.92
C THR A 246 5.40 9.18 7.79
N HIS A 247 6.06 8.61 8.80
CA HIS A 247 7.50 8.33 8.74
C HIS A 247 7.88 7.27 7.67
N GLN A 248 6.91 6.55 7.10
CA GLN A 248 7.16 5.61 6.01
C GLN A 248 7.33 6.33 4.66
N GLY A 249 6.75 7.53 4.51
CA GLY A 249 6.92 8.38 3.32
C GLY A 249 8.36 8.88 3.21
N VAL A 250 8.84 9.56 4.26
CA VAL A 250 10.26 9.95 4.42
C VAL A 250 10.73 9.51 5.82
N PRO A 251 11.56 8.46 5.92
CA PRO A 251 12.12 7.99 7.19
C PRO A 251 13.00 9.04 7.86
N LYS A 252 12.97 9.11 9.20
CA LYS A 252 13.72 10.08 10.04
C LYS A 252 15.24 10.12 9.83
N LYS A 253 15.80 9.09 9.17
CA LYS A 253 17.24 9.03 8.85
C LYS A 253 17.60 9.86 7.62
N TYR A 254 16.62 10.22 6.79
CA TYR A 254 16.77 11.08 5.62
C TYR A 254 16.22 12.46 5.95
N SER A 255 16.97 13.53 5.66
CA SER A 255 16.71 14.89 6.14
C SER A 255 16.92 15.09 7.65
N LYS A 256 17.30 16.32 8.01
CA LYS A 256 17.30 16.80 9.40
C LYS A 256 16.19 17.82 9.67
N LYS A 257 15.39 18.17 8.65
CA LYS A 257 14.44 19.30 8.67
C LYS A 257 13.00 18.85 8.51
N HIS A 258 12.58 17.83 9.26
CA HIS A 258 11.19 17.39 9.24
C HIS A 258 10.28 18.37 9.99
N GLN A 259 9.17 18.73 9.37
CA GLN A 259 8.12 19.56 9.98
C GLN A 259 6.75 18.94 9.74
N HIS A 260 5.89 18.93 10.76
CA HIS A 260 4.47 18.61 10.60
C HIS A 260 3.68 19.89 10.36
N LEU A 261 2.78 19.87 9.38
CA LEU A 261 1.85 20.94 9.10
C LEU A 261 0.52 20.70 9.84
N ASP A 262 -0.25 21.76 10.05
CA ASP A 262 -1.61 21.66 10.62
C ASP A 262 -2.58 20.96 9.67
N MET A 263 -2.36 21.09 8.36
CA MET A 263 -3.16 20.42 7.35
C MET A 263 -2.96 18.91 7.41
N LYS A 264 -4.07 18.17 7.46
CA LYS A 264 -4.09 16.71 7.41
C LYS A 264 -4.43 16.20 6.01
N ALA A 265 -4.12 14.93 5.76
CA ALA A 265 -4.25 14.31 4.44
C ALA A 265 -5.69 14.32 3.88
N VAL A 266 -6.70 13.98 4.68
CA VAL A 266 -8.11 13.93 4.22
C VAL A 266 -8.63 15.33 3.86
N PRO A 267 -8.51 16.37 4.72
CA PRO A 267 -8.88 17.73 4.33
C PRO A 267 -8.11 18.26 3.11
N ALA A 268 -6.83 17.89 2.93
CA ALA A 268 -6.08 18.29 1.74
C ALA A 268 -6.65 17.67 0.46
N MET A 269 -7.00 16.38 0.49
CA MET A 269 -7.69 15.72 -0.63
C MET A 269 -9.06 16.36 -0.92
N GLN A 270 -9.85 16.67 0.12
CA GLN A 270 -11.11 17.41 -0.05
C GLN A 270 -10.89 18.78 -0.71
N LYS A 271 -9.89 19.52 -0.26
CA LYS A 271 -9.55 20.84 -0.83
C LYS A 271 -9.17 20.73 -2.32
N LEU A 272 -8.34 19.74 -2.69
CA LEU A 272 -7.99 19.50 -4.08
C LEU A 272 -9.25 19.22 -4.93
N LEU A 273 -10.14 18.35 -4.47
CA LEU A 273 -11.38 18.05 -5.17
C LEU A 273 -12.30 19.27 -5.32
N GLN A 274 -12.41 20.10 -4.29
CA GLN A 274 -13.24 21.31 -4.30
C GLN A 274 -12.73 22.37 -5.27
N GLU A 275 -11.40 22.54 -5.36
CA GLU A 275 -10.79 23.62 -6.13
C GLU A 275 -10.37 23.22 -7.55
N LYS A 276 -10.13 21.93 -7.79
CA LYS A 276 -9.59 21.38 -9.05
C LYS A 276 -10.34 20.16 -9.58
N GLY A 277 -11.42 19.73 -8.93
CA GLY A 277 -12.20 18.57 -9.35
C GLY A 277 -12.84 18.74 -10.74
N PRO A 278 -13.15 17.64 -11.45
CA PRO A 278 -12.93 16.24 -11.05
C PRO A 278 -11.43 15.89 -11.01
N TYR A 279 -11.02 14.98 -10.12
CA TYR A 279 -9.65 14.50 -10.11
C TYR A 279 -9.32 13.74 -11.40
N LYS A 280 -8.17 14.08 -11.98
CA LYS A 280 -7.54 13.40 -13.12
C LYS A 280 -6.06 13.23 -12.80
N PRO A 281 -5.45 12.09 -13.15
CA PRO A 281 -4.01 11.92 -12.98
C PRO A 281 -3.22 12.85 -13.92
N ASP A 282 -1.96 13.09 -13.58
CA ASP A 282 -1.00 13.69 -14.52
C ASP A 282 -0.81 12.75 -15.73
N GLU A 283 -0.54 13.33 -16.91
CA GLU A 283 -0.22 12.57 -18.13
C GLU A 283 1.13 11.86 -18.00
N LYS A 284 2.06 12.42 -17.22
CA LYS A 284 3.37 11.80 -16.97
C LYS A 284 3.28 10.85 -15.77
N GLY A 285 3.76 9.62 -15.96
CA GLY A 285 3.91 8.64 -14.90
C GLY A 285 5.14 8.93 -14.01
N ASN A 286 5.18 8.30 -12.84
CA ASN A 286 6.25 8.54 -11.86
C ASN A 286 7.36 7.48 -11.90
N PHE A 287 7.06 6.25 -12.31
CA PHE A 287 8.00 5.12 -12.33
C PHE A 287 7.91 4.37 -13.64
N TYR A 288 9.06 4.11 -14.26
CA TYR A 288 9.21 3.45 -15.55
C TYR A 288 10.18 2.28 -15.42
N LEU A 289 9.66 1.07 -15.67
CA LEU A 289 10.48 -0.13 -15.80
C LEU A 289 11.10 -0.17 -17.21
N ILE A 290 12.42 -0.35 -17.31
CA ILE A 290 13.17 -0.30 -18.58
C ILE A 290 14.11 -1.49 -18.80
#